data_AF-A0A935ZP84-F1
#
_entry.id   AF-A0A935ZP84-F1
#
_cell.length_a   1.000
_cell.length_b   1.000
_cell.length_c   1.000
_cell.angle_alpha   90.00
_cell.angle_beta   90.00
_cell.angle_gamma   90.00
#
_symmetry.space_group_name_H-M   'P 1'
#
loop_
_entity.id
_entity.type
_entity.pdbx_description
1 polymer ?
#
loop_
_entity_poly.entity_id
_entity_poly.type
_entity_poly.pdbx_seq_one_letter_code
_entity_poly.pdbx_strand_id
1 'polypeptide(L)'
;MIARWLAPVLLVLGGCGGSAEVTPAARQRAATIWSERCANCHGPTGRGDGPGAKLLPRAPRNFADATWQGSVDDARIAQVIVDGGLRYGLDSNMAANPDLQREPAVVSALVELIRGL
;
A
#
# COMPACT_ATOMS: atom_id res chain seq x y z
N MET A 1 -55.24 -13.80 -14.99
CA MET A 1 -54.24 -12.72 -15.17
C MET A 1 -54.29 -11.91 -13.89
N ILE A 2 -53.38 -12.05 -12.92
CA ILE A 2 -52.08 -11.34 -12.84
C ILE A 2 -51.25 -12.08 -11.77
N ALA A 3 -50.10 -12.64 -12.14
CA ALA A 3 -49.16 -13.24 -11.19
C ALA A 3 -48.29 -12.13 -10.58
N ARG A 4 -48.42 -11.90 -9.28
CA ARG A 4 -47.57 -10.98 -8.52
C ARG A 4 -46.31 -11.73 -8.09
N TRP A 5 -45.28 -11.64 -8.90
CA TRP A 5 -43.93 -12.05 -8.53
C TRP A 5 -43.33 -10.96 -7.64
N LEU A 6 -43.17 -11.26 -6.35
CA LEU A 6 -42.39 -10.43 -5.44
C LEU A 6 -40.91 -10.68 -5.74
N ALA A 7 -40.28 -9.78 -6.48
CA ALA A 7 -38.83 -9.75 -6.58
C ALA A 7 -38.26 -9.23 -5.24
N PRO A 8 -37.24 -9.89 -4.65
CA PRO A 8 -36.55 -9.32 -3.52
C PRO A 8 -35.73 -8.12 -4.02
N VAL A 9 -36.02 -6.95 -3.47
CA VAL A 9 -35.17 -5.77 -3.58
C VAL A 9 -33.86 -6.11 -2.87
N LEU A 10 -32.84 -6.49 -3.64
CA LEU A 10 -31.48 -6.55 -3.13
C LEU A 10 -31.06 -5.11 -2.80
N LEU A 11 -31.09 -4.76 -1.52
CA LEU A 11 -30.43 -3.57 -0.99
C LEU A 11 -28.92 -3.76 -1.18
N VAL A 12 -28.37 -3.23 -2.27
CA VAL A 12 -26.93 -2.97 -2.37
C VAL A 12 -26.66 -1.77 -1.48
N LEU A 13 -26.32 -2.04 -0.21
CA LEU A 13 -25.79 -1.02 0.68
C LEU A 13 -24.42 -0.59 0.15
N GLY A 14 -24.27 0.72 -0.03
CA GLY A 14 -23.19 1.34 -0.77
C GLY A 14 -21.80 1.06 -0.21
N GLY A 15 -20.88 0.75 -1.12
CA GLY A 15 -19.45 0.93 -0.90
C GLY A 15 -19.06 2.37 -1.22
N CYS A 16 -18.99 3.23 -0.20
CA CYS A 16 -18.25 4.48 -0.29
C CYS A 16 -16.80 4.20 0.09
N GLY A 17 -15.90 4.13 -0.90
CA GLY A 17 -14.46 4.01 -0.69
C GLY A 17 -13.79 3.20 -1.79
N GLY A 18 -13.31 3.88 -2.83
CA GLY A 18 -12.65 3.30 -4.00
C GLY A 18 -11.23 2.81 -3.72
N SER A 19 -11.05 1.92 -2.75
CA SER A 19 -9.83 1.12 -2.62
C SER A 19 -10.02 -0.13 -3.49
N ALA A 20 -9.14 -0.32 -4.48
CA ALA A 20 -9.22 -1.50 -5.33
C ALA A 20 -9.10 -2.77 -4.48
N GLU A 21 -9.95 -3.77 -4.74
CA GLU A 21 -9.99 -5.01 -3.98
C GLU A 21 -8.64 -5.72 -4.00
N VAL A 22 -8.11 -6.06 -2.81
CA VAL A 22 -6.86 -6.81 -2.69
C VAL A 22 -7.10 -8.30 -2.98
N THR A 23 -6.71 -8.72 -4.17
CA THR A 23 -6.78 -10.12 -4.60
C THR A 23 -5.55 -10.92 -4.17
N PRO A 24 -5.61 -12.26 -4.10
CA PRO A 24 -4.42 -13.09 -3.87
C PRO A 24 -3.28 -12.84 -4.86
N ALA A 25 -3.62 -12.64 -6.14
CA ALA A 25 -2.64 -12.28 -7.17
C ALA A 25 -1.99 -10.91 -6.89
N ALA A 26 -2.75 -9.93 -6.42
CA ALA A 26 -2.21 -8.63 -6.02
C ALA A 26 -1.25 -8.75 -4.82
N ARG A 27 -1.57 -9.57 -3.81
CA ARG A 27 -0.65 -9.85 -2.69
C ARG A 27 0.64 -10.51 -3.14
N GLN A 28 0.56 -11.51 -4.01
CA GLN A 28 1.75 -12.17 -4.55
C GLN A 28 2.63 -11.18 -5.31
N ARG A 29 2.02 -10.35 -6.17
CA ARG A 29 2.74 -9.30 -6.91
C ARG A 29 3.35 -8.26 -5.97
N ALA A 30 2.63 -7.83 -4.95
CA ALA A 30 3.12 -6.90 -3.93
C ALA A 30 4.32 -7.48 -3.15
N ALA A 31 4.28 -8.76 -2.77
CA ALA A 31 5.40 -9.41 -2.11
C ALA A 31 6.67 -9.45 -2.99
N THR A 32 6.50 -9.74 -4.29
CA THR A 32 7.61 -9.65 -5.27
C THR A 32 8.16 -8.23 -5.35
N ILE A 33 7.30 -7.21 -5.49
CA ILE A 33 7.72 -5.80 -5.54
C ILE A 33 8.45 -5.39 -4.27
N TRP A 34 7.92 -5.76 -3.10
CA TRP A 34 8.55 -5.47 -1.82
C TRP A 34 9.98 -6.02 -1.78
N SER A 35 10.16 -7.29 -2.14
CA SER A 35 11.48 -7.93 -2.17
C SER A 35 12.44 -7.26 -3.16
N GLU A 36 11.97 -6.91 -4.35
CA GLU A 36 12.82 -6.39 -5.43
C GLU A 36 13.16 -4.91 -5.28
N ARG A 37 12.22 -4.10 -4.76
CA ARG A 37 12.31 -2.63 -4.79
C ARG A 37 12.41 -2.00 -3.41
N CYS A 38 11.72 -2.55 -2.41
CA CYS A 38 11.52 -1.88 -1.12
C CYS A 38 12.50 -2.38 -0.06
N ALA A 39 12.71 -3.69 0.00
CA ALA A 39 13.43 -4.37 1.08
C ALA A 39 14.92 -4.02 1.17
N ASN A 40 15.55 -3.56 0.08
CA ASN A 40 16.93 -3.09 0.11
C ASN A 40 17.11 -1.90 1.09
N CYS A 41 16.13 -1.00 1.16
CA CYS A 41 16.16 0.15 2.06
C CYS A 41 15.30 -0.09 3.31
N HIS A 42 14.06 -0.54 3.15
CA HIS A 42 13.13 -0.72 4.27
C HIS A 42 13.39 -1.99 5.09
N GLY A 43 14.23 -2.90 4.59
CA GLY A 43 14.47 -4.21 5.20
C GLY A 43 13.36 -5.22 4.88
N PRO A 44 13.63 -6.54 4.96
CA PRO A 44 12.61 -7.56 4.71
C PRO A 44 11.44 -7.48 5.69
N THR A 45 11.68 -6.98 6.91
CA THR A 45 10.71 -6.80 7.99
C THR A 45 10.21 -5.36 8.13
N GLY A 46 10.57 -4.45 7.22
CA GLY A 46 10.08 -3.07 7.21
C GLY A 46 10.62 -2.18 8.33
N ARG A 47 11.70 -2.58 9.01
CA ARG A 47 12.25 -1.83 10.16
C ARG A 47 13.17 -0.67 9.76
N GLY A 48 13.33 -0.42 8.46
CA GLY A 48 14.24 0.60 7.94
C GLY A 48 15.71 0.23 8.10
N ASP A 49 16.01 -1.07 8.21
CA ASP A 49 17.32 -1.65 8.49
C ASP A 49 17.89 -2.44 7.31
N GLY A 50 17.34 -2.23 6.10
CA GLY A 50 17.84 -2.84 4.88
C GLY A 50 19.30 -2.45 4.59
N PRO A 51 20.05 -3.27 3.81
CA PRO A 51 21.47 -3.02 3.54
C PRO A 51 21.75 -1.63 2.94
N GLY A 52 20.83 -1.11 2.10
CA GLY A 52 20.91 0.24 1.53
C GLY A 52 20.58 1.37 2.52
N ALA A 53 19.89 1.10 3.63
CA ALA A 53 19.45 2.12 4.58
C ALA A 53 20.62 2.91 5.19
N LYS A 54 21.76 2.25 5.42
CA LYS A 54 22.97 2.84 6.03
C LYS A 54 23.64 3.89 5.14
N LEU A 55 23.30 3.92 3.85
CA LEU A 55 23.86 4.85 2.87
C LEU A 55 22.98 6.09 2.66
N LEU A 56 21.82 6.16 3.32
CA LEU A 56 20.86 7.24 3.15
C LEU A 56 21.09 8.35 4.18
N PRO A 57 20.92 9.63 3.79
CA PRO A 57 21.02 10.74 4.72
C PRO A 57 19.88 10.75 5.75
N ARG A 58 18.73 10.16 5.41
CA ARG A 58 17.63 9.90 6.34
C ARG A 58 17.25 8.41 6.31
N ALA A 59 17.23 7.80 7.49
CA ALA A 59 16.83 6.41 7.63
C ALA A 59 15.38 6.20 7.15
N PRO A 60 15.08 5.07 6.46
CA PRO A 60 13.72 4.70 6.12
C PRO A 60 12.88 4.49 7.38
N ARG A 61 11.56 4.64 7.24
CA ARG A 61 10.61 4.44 8.34
C ARG A 61 10.67 3.00 8.85
N ASN A 62 10.65 2.85 10.17
CA ASN A 62 10.30 1.60 10.82
C ASN A 62 8.77 1.43 10.83
N PHE A 63 8.26 0.48 10.06
CA PHE A 63 6.83 0.20 9.94
C PHE A 63 6.25 -0.56 11.14
N ALA A 64 7.08 -1.20 11.97
CA ALA A 64 6.64 -1.81 13.23
C ALA A 64 6.36 -0.78 14.35
N ASP A 65 6.58 0.50 14.11
CA ASP A 65 6.22 1.57 15.05
C ASP A 65 4.70 1.82 15.04
N ALA A 66 4.03 1.31 16.07
CA ALA A 66 2.58 1.44 16.24
C ALA A 66 2.11 2.91 16.34
N THR A 67 2.93 3.81 16.88
CA THR A 67 2.57 5.24 16.97
C THR A 67 2.54 5.84 15.57
N TRP A 68 3.56 5.53 14.75
CA TRP A 68 3.57 5.95 13.36
C TRP A 68 2.39 5.35 12.58
N GLN A 69 2.15 4.03 12.71
CA GLN A 69 1.04 3.35 12.05
C GLN A 69 -0.31 4.04 12.35
N GLY A 70 -0.58 4.38 13.61
CA GLY A 70 -1.81 5.08 14.00
C GLY A 70 -1.87 6.55 13.58
N SER A 71 -0.75 7.17 13.20
CA SER A 71 -0.67 8.59 12.82
C SER A 71 -0.87 8.87 11.32
N VAL A 72 -0.87 7.83 10.48
CA VAL A 72 -0.89 7.94 9.02
C VAL A 72 -2.05 7.13 8.44
N ASP A 73 -2.70 7.64 7.41
CA ASP A 73 -3.74 6.92 6.67
C ASP A 73 -3.17 6.09 5.51
N ASP A 74 -3.98 5.16 5.00
CA ASP A 74 -3.59 4.27 3.90
C ASP A 74 -3.38 5.03 2.59
N ALA A 75 -4.17 6.08 2.37
CA ALA A 75 -4.06 6.92 1.18
C ALA A 75 -2.68 7.58 1.08
N ARG A 76 -2.15 8.08 2.20
CA ARG A 76 -0.81 8.66 2.27
C ARG A 76 0.26 7.61 1.98
N ILE A 77 0.14 6.40 2.52
CA ILE A 77 1.11 5.34 2.25
C ILE A 77 1.10 4.98 0.75
N ALA A 78 -0.09 4.79 0.17
CA ALA A 78 -0.26 4.51 -1.26
C ALA A 78 0.36 5.60 -2.15
N GLN A 79 0.07 6.86 -1.83
CA GLN A 79 0.64 8.04 -2.50
C GLN A 79 2.16 8.03 -2.48
N VAL A 80 2.77 7.82 -1.31
CA VAL A 80 4.23 7.79 -1.16
C VAL A 80 4.87 6.63 -1.93
N ILE A 81 4.23 5.46 -1.96
CA ILE A 81 4.70 4.30 -2.75
C ILE A 81 4.78 4.67 -4.23
N VAL A 82 3.73 5.33 -4.74
CA VAL A 82 3.59 5.64 -6.16
C VAL A 82 4.46 6.83 -6.57
N ASP A 83 4.42 7.93 -5.83
CA ASP A 83 5.07 9.18 -6.24
C ASP A 83 6.48 9.37 -5.68
N GLY A 84 6.91 8.49 -4.77
CA GLY A 84 8.20 8.57 -4.08
C GLY A 84 8.22 9.58 -2.93
N GLY A 85 9.32 9.63 -2.20
CA GLY A 85 9.43 10.37 -0.94
C GLY A 85 9.54 11.89 -1.08
N LEU A 86 10.19 12.39 -2.14
CA LEU A 86 10.55 13.80 -2.28
C LEU A 86 9.34 14.75 -2.23
N ARG A 87 8.25 14.41 -2.94
CA ARG A 87 7.01 15.21 -2.98
C ARG A 87 6.33 15.34 -1.63
N TYR A 88 6.72 14.48 -0.69
CA TYR A 88 6.10 14.30 0.60
C TYR A 88 7.02 14.71 1.75
N GLY A 89 8.12 15.41 1.43
CA GLY A 89 9.11 15.87 2.41
C GLY A 89 9.93 14.74 3.02
N LEU A 90 9.91 13.55 2.42
CA LEU A 90 10.72 12.40 2.82
C LEU A 90 12.07 12.42 2.09
N ASP A 91 12.88 11.38 2.28
CA ASP A 91 14.17 11.26 1.61
C ASP A 91 13.98 11.18 0.08
N SER A 92 14.79 11.96 -0.67
CA SER A 92 14.73 11.98 -2.13
C SER A 92 15.15 10.67 -2.79
N ASN A 93 15.85 9.80 -2.06
CA ASN A 93 16.26 8.48 -2.53
C ASN A 93 15.12 7.45 -2.49
N MET A 94 13.99 7.76 -1.84
CA MET A 94 12.78 6.95 -1.97
C MET A 94 12.15 7.24 -3.34
N ALA A 95 12.58 6.49 -4.36
CA ALA A 95 12.16 6.67 -5.74
C ALA A 95 10.66 6.42 -5.95
N ALA A 96 10.09 7.10 -6.94
CA ALA A 96 8.72 6.89 -7.38
C ALA A 96 8.56 5.53 -8.10
N ASN A 97 7.38 4.93 -7.99
CA ASN A 97 6.97 3.72 -8.72
C ASN A 97 5.78 4.05 -9.65
N PRO A 98 5.99 4.84 -10.72
CA PRO A 98 4.91 5.32 -11.57
C PRO A 98 4.22 4.19 -12.35
N ASP A 99 4.88 3.05 -12.53
CA ASP A 99 4.27 1.85 -13.12
C ASP A 99 3.07 1.35 -12.29
N LEU A 100 3.14 1.47 -10.96
CA LEU A 100 2.09 1.03 -10.05
C LEU A 100 0.83 1.91 -10.07
N GLN A 101 0.86 3.09 -10.72
CA GLN A 101 -0.34 3.92 -10.94
C GLN A 101 -1.44 3.16 -11.68
N ARG A 102 -1.06 2.17 -12.50
CA ARG A 102 -1.98 1.33 -13.28
C ARG A 102 -2.35 0.01 -12.58
N GLU A 103 -1.82 -0.22 -11.38
CA GLU A 103 -2.02 -1.45 -10.59
C GLU A 103 -2.58 -1.12 -9.18
N PRO A 104 -3.75 -0.47 -9.06
CA PRO A 104 -4.25 0.02 -7.77
C PRO A 104 -4.51 -1.09 -6.74
N ALA A 105 -4.86 -2.30 -7.17
CA ALA A 105 -4.99 -3.46 -6.29
C ALA A 105 -3.64 -3.90 -5.68
N VAL A 106 -2.54 -3.78 -6.46
CA VAL A 106 -1.18 -4.09 -6.00
C VAL A 106 -0.69 -3.03 -5.04
N VAL A 107 -0.96 -1.74 -5.30
CA VAL A 107 -0.68 -0.66 -4.35
C VAL A 107 -1.41 -0.89 -3.03
N SER A 108 -2.69 -1.24 -3.10
CA SER A 108 -3.49 -1.57 -1.90
C SER A 108 -2.91 -2.78 -1.15
N ALA A 109 -2.42 -3.79 -1.86
CA ALA A 109 -1.75 -4.94 -1.26
C ALA A 109 -0.37 -4.61 -0.65
N LEU A 110 0.36 -3.65 -1.19
CA LEU A 110 1.60 -3.13 -0.58
C LEU A 110 1.29 -2.36 0.71
N VAL A 111 0.20 -1.59 0.73
CA VAL A 111 -0.28 -0.95 1.96
C VAL A 111 -0.66 -2.01 3.00
N GLU A 112 -1.43 -3.04 2.61
CA GLU A 112 -1.78 -4.17 3.48
C GLU A 112 -0.51 -4.83 4.07
N LEU A 113 0.50 -5.07 3.24
CA LEU A 113 1.80 -5.60 3.69
C LEU A 113 2.44 -4.67 4.73
N ILE A 114 2.55 -3.37 4.46
CA ILE A 114 3.14 -2.39 5.39
C ILE A 114 2.38 -2.31 6.71
N ARG A 115 1.05 -2.45 6.69
CA ARG A 115 0.21 -2.49 7.91
C ARG A 115 0.42 -3.76 8.73
N GLY A 116 0.95 -4.83 8.12
CA GLY A 116 1.21 -6.11 8.78
C GLY A 116 2.64 -6.31 9.31
N LEU A 117 3.53 -5.31 9.17
CA LEU A 117 4.95 -5.38 9.59
C LEU A 117 5.21 -4.85 11.01
#